data_AF-A0A819IMK0-F1
#
_entry.id   AF-A0A819IMK0-F1
#
_cell.length_a   1.000
_cell.length_b   1.000
_cell.length_c   1.000
_cell.angle_alpha   90.00
_cell.angle_beta   90.00
_cell.angle_gamma   90.00
#
_symmetry.space_group_name_H-M   'P 1'
#
loop_
_entity.id
_entity.type
_entity.pdbx_description
1 polymer ?
#
loop_
_entity_poly.entity_id
_entity_poly.type
_entity_poly.pdbx_seq_one_letter_code
_entity_poly.pdbx_strand_id
1 'polypeptide(L)'
;LVSKAKIRYEGILYTIDANESTVALSKVRSFGTEDRPTDRPVPARDEIFEYIIFRGADIEDLQVREPPQNSLTQDPAIVEVLINIEIHLSVYR
;
A
#
# COMPACT_ATOMS: atom_id res chain seq x y z
N LEU A 1 -2.76 1.59 5.90
CA LEU A 1 -3.01 0.49 6.86
C LEU A 1 -3.38 1.09 8.22
N VAL A 2 -4.41 0.60 8.87
CA VAL A 2 -4.75 0.93 10.26
C VAL A 2 -4.59 -0.31 11.12
N SER A 3 -3.84 -0.19 12.21
CA SER A 3 -3.66 -1.27 13.19
C SER A 3 -4.78 -1.27 14.24
N LYS A 4 -4.94 -2.37 14.97
CA LYS A 4 -5.86 -2.49 16.11
C LYS A 4 -5.61 -1.47 17.23
N ALA A 5 -4.39 -0.94 17.32
CA ALA A 5 -4.05 0.16 18.23
C ALA A 5 -4.60 1.53 17.75
N LYS A 6 -5.43 1.53 16.69
CA LYS A 6 -5.96 2.72 16.01
C LYS A 6 -4.87 3.60 15.40
N ILE A 7 -3.66 3.08 15.17
CA ILE A 7 -2.57 3.83 14.54
C ILE A 7 -2.63 3.63 13.02
N ARG A 8 -2.51 4.73 12.26
CA ARG A 8 -2.43 4.70 10.80
C ARG A 8 -0.98 4.67 10.34
N TYR A 9 -0.70 3.78 9.41
CA TYR A 9 0.58 3.61 8.75
C TYR A 9 0.39 3.76 7.24
N GLU A 10 1.31 4.45 6.60
CA GLU A 10 1.47 4.45 5.15
C GLU A 10 2.86 3.95 4.78
N GLY A 11 2.94 3.21 3.70
CA GLY A 11 4.18 2.66 3.18
C GLY A 11 3.91 1.97 1.85
N ILE A 12 4.96 1.45 1.23
CA ILE A 12 4.88 0.72 -0.03
C ILE A 12 4.72 -0.77 0.32
N LEU A 13 3.76 -1.44 -0.32
CA LEU A 13 3.60 -2.88 -0.16
C LEU A 13 4.86 -3.59 -0.66
N TYR A 14 5.56 -4.30 0.22
CA TYR A 14 6.78 -5.03 -0.12
C TYR A 14 6.49 -6.51 -0.40
N THR A 15 5.84 -7.20 0.53
CA THR A 15 5.41 -8.59 0.35
C THR A 15 4.22 -8.94 1.24
N ILE A 16 3.52 -10.01 0.89
CA ILE A 16 2.47 -10.65 1.68
C ILE A 16 2.81 -12.13 1.80
N ASP A 17 2.88 -12.62 3.03
CA ASP A 17 2.96 -14.05 3.30
C ASP A 17 1.60 -14.55 3.79
N ALA A 18 0.91 -15.32 2.96
CA ALA A 18 -0.40 -15.88 3.29
C ALA A 18 -0.31 -17.02 4.32
N ASN A 19 0.79 -17.77 4.36
CA ASN A 19 0.97 -18.89 5.27
C ASN A 19 1.19 -18.39 6.70
N GLU A 20 2.05 -17.38 6.85
CA GLU A 20 2.29 -16.72 8.14
C GLU A 20 1.24 -15.67 8.48
N SER A 21 0.37 -15.33 7.51
CA SER A 21 -0.60 -14.24 7.61
C SER A 21 0.08 -12.93 7.99
N THR A 22 1.13 -12.54 7.26
CA THR A 22 1.89 -11.31 7.49
C THR A 22 1.91 -10.40 6.26
N VAL A 23 2.04 -9.10 6.49
CA VAL A 23 2.18 -8.05 5.48
C VAL A 23 3.40 -7.22 5.81
N ALA A 24 4.34 -7.14 4.87
CA ALA A 24 5.51 -6.28 4.99
C ALA A 24 5.30 -4.99 4.19
N LEU A 25 5.47 -3.85 4.85
CA LEU A 25 5.53 -2.54 4.21
C LEU A 25 6.96 -2.00 4.27
N SER A 26 7.39 -1.32 3.21
CA SER A 26 8.65 -0.57 3.17
C SER A 26 8.42 0.93 3.20
N LYS A 27 9.43 1.70 3.59
CA LYS A 27 9.40 3.17 3.71
C LYS A 27 8.16 3.65 4.48
N VAL A 28 7.97 3.07 5.66
CA VAL A 28 6.75 3.19 6.44
C VAL A 28 6.79 4.42 7.34
N ARG A 29 5.73 5.24 7.28
CA ARG A 29 5.50 6.37 8.19
C ARG A 29 4.30 6.09 9.09
N SER A 30 4.41 6.49 10.36
CA SER A 30 3.29 6.43 11.31
C SER A 30 2.62 7.80 11.44
N PHE A 31 1.31 7.83 11.24
CA PHE A 31 0.47 9.03 11.43
C PHE A 31 -0.17 9.09 12.81
N GLY A 32 0.17 8.15 13.69
CA GLY A 32 -0.44 8.09 15.02
C GLY A 32 -1.93 7.73 14.96
N THR A 33 -2.67 8.11 15.99
CA THR A 33 -4.10 7.82 16.15
C THR A 33 -4.98 8.86 15.46
N GLU A 34 -4.43 10.02 15.09
CA GLU A 34 -5.16 11.15 14.48
C GLU A 34 -6.42 11.48 15.31
N ASP A 35 -7.59 11.58 14.68
CA ASP A 35 -8.87 11.89 15.34
C ASP A 35 -9.65 10.65 15.79
N ARG A 36 -9.05 9.44 15.74
CA ARG A 36 -9.74 8.20 16.13
C ARG A 36 -9.84 8.08 17.65
N PRO A 37 -11.03 7.75 18.22
CA PRO A 37 -11.20 7.56 19.66
C PRO A 37 -10.32 6.42 20.19
N THR A 38 -9.50 6.71 21.20
CA THR A 38 -8.63 5.74 21.89
C THR A 38 -8.28 6.25 23.29
N ASP A 39 -8.12 5.33 24.24
CA ASP A 39 -7.68 5.66 25.60
C ASP A 39 -6.21 6.15 25.64
N ARG A 40 -5.44 5.85 24.59
CA ARG A 40 -4.01 6.14 24.49
C ARG A 40 -3.69 6.83 23.16
N PRO A 41 -3.83 8.17 23.08
CA PRO A 41 -3.54 8.90 21.85
C PRO A 41 -2.03 8.84 21.54
N VAL A 42 -1.71 8.62 20.26
CA VAL A 42 -0.33 8.57 19.76
C VAL A 42 -0.17 9.64 18.69
N PRO A 43 0.81 10.56 18.80
CA PRO A 43 1.05 11.57 17.77
C PRO A 43 1.68 10.96 16.51
N ALA A 44 1.55 11.66 15.39
CA ALA A 44 2.27 11.34 14.17
C ALA A 44 3.79 11.40 14.39
N ARG A 45 4.54 10.59 13.65
CA ARG A 45 6.01 10.59 13.65
C ARG A 45 6.50 10.80 12.22
N ASP A 46 7.52 11.65 12.09
CA ASP A 46 8.17 11.92 10.80
C ASP A 46 9.25 10.89 10.46
N GLU A 47 9.57 10.02 11.40
CA GLU A 47 10.49 8.91 11.21
C GLU A 47 9.95 7.91 10.17
N ILE A 48 10.79 7.59 9.19
CA ILE A 48 10.53 6.59 8.17
C ILE A 48 11.25 5.30 8.54
N PHE A 49 10.49 4.25 8.78
CA PHE A 49 11.03 2.92 9.00
C PHE A 49 11.29 2.23 7.66
N GLU A 50 12.48 1.66 7.50
CA GLU A 50 12.87 0.96 6.27
C GLU A 50 11.87 -0.15 5.94
N TYR A 51 11.54 -0.97 6.95
CA TYR A 51 10.57 -2.07 6.89
C TYR A 51 9.79 -2.19 8.19
N ILE A 52 8.48 -2.48 8.08
CA ILE A 52 7.64 -2.93 9.20
C ILE A 52 6.85 -4.15 8.74
N ILE A 53 6.82 -5.18 9.58
CA ILE A 53 6.02 -6.40 9.36
C ILE A 53 4.80 -6.34 10.28
N PHE A 54 3.63 -6.43 9.68
CA PHE A 54 2.35 -6.52 10.37
C PHE A 54 1.86 -7.96 10.32
N ARG A 55 1.49 -8.51 11.47
CA ARG A 55 0.68 -9.74 11.49
C ARG A 55 -0.75 -9.36 11.11
N GLY A 56 -1.40 -10.16 10.29
CA GLY A 56 -2.79 -9.95 9.87
C GLY A 56 -3.73 -9.82 11.06
N ALA A 57 -3.44 -10.53 12.16
CA ALA A 57 -4.17 -10.43 13.42
C ALA A 57 -4.09 -9.05 14.10
N ASP A 58 -3.12 -8.20 13.78
CA ASP A 58 -2.93 -6.86 14.36
C ASP A 58 -3.44 -5.75 13.43
N ILE A 59 -3.87 -6.11 12.21
CA ILE A 59 -4.42 -5.19 11.21
C ILE A 59 -5.93 -5.06 11.44
N GLU A 60 -6.41 -3.81 11.47
CA GLU A 60 -7.84 -3.51 11.49
C GLU A 60 -8.36 -3.18 10.09
N ASP A 61 -7.60 -2.42 9.32
CA ASP A 61 -7.94 -2.05 7.95
C ASP A 61 -6.70 -1.97 7.07
N LEU A 62 -6.81 -2.46 5.83
CA LEU A 62 -5.76 -2.40 4.82
C LEU A 62 -6.35 -1.87 3.51
N GLN A 63 -5.98 -0.64 3.17
CA GLN A 63 -6.25 -0.04 1.87
C GLN A 63 -4.98 0.00 1.04
N VAL A 64 -5.06 -0.51 -0.19
CA VAL A 64 -4.02 -0.38 -1.21
C VAL A 64 -4.47 0.67 -2.21
N ARG A 65 -3.60 1.62 -2.53
CA ARG A 65 -3.82 2.58 -3.61
C ARG A 65 -2.82 2.27 -4.70
N GLU A 66 -3.28 2.26 -5.95
CA GLU A 66 -2.38 2.20 -7.10
C GLU A 66 -1.44 3.42 -7.06
N PRO A 67 -0.17 3.28 -7.48
CA PRO A 67 0.71 4.44 -7.61
C PRO A 67 0.02 5.47 -8.51
N PRO A 68 0.15 6.78 -8.23
CA PRO A 68 -0.41 7.79 -9.12
C PRO A 68 0.19 7.54 -10.51
N GLN A 69 -0.66 7.18 -11.48
CA GLN A 69 -0.26 7.16 -12.88
C GLN A 69 0.26 8.56 -13.18
N ASN A 70 1.56 8.70 -13.40
CA ASN A 70 2.13 9.94 -13.88
C ASN A 70 1.35 10.33 -15.13
N SER A 71 0.54 11.37 -15.02
CA SER A 71 -0.19 11.98 -16.12
C SER A 71 0.82 12.67 -17.04
N LEU A 72 1.63 11.88 -17.74
CA LEU A 72 2.42 12.33 -18.88
C LEU A 72 1.63 11.92 -20.11
N THR A 73 1.02 12.94 -20.72
CA THR A 73 0.34 12.95 -22.03
C THR A 73 -0.87 12.03 -22.16
N GLN A 74 -2.06 12.63 -22.03
CA GLN A 74 -3.24 12.16 -22.77
C GLN A 74 -2.97 12.37 -24.27
N ASP A 75 -2.23 11.46 -24.89
CA ASP A 75 -2.25 11.31 -26.35
C ASP A 75 -3.23 10.16 -26.67
N PRO A 76 -4.42 10.47 -27.22
CA PRO A 76 -5.45 9.47 -27.51
C PRO A 76 -5.07 8.47 -28.63
N ALA A 77 -3.88 8.55 -29.23
CA ALA A 77 -3.49 7.66 -30.33
C ALA A 77 -2.56 6.47 -29.96
N ILE A 78 -1.97 6.39 -28.75
CA ILE A 78 -0.81 5.48 -28.52
C ILE A 78 -1.03 4.32 -27.51
N VAL A 79 -2.10 4.26 -26.73
CA VAL A 79 -2.14 3.28 -25.60
C VAL A 79 -2.89 1.98 -25.92
N GLU A 80 -3.94 2.01 -26.75
CA GLU A 80 -4.76 0.82 -26.97
C GLU A 80 -4.05 -0.22 -27.85
N VAL A 81 -3.23 0.22 -28.81
CA VAL A 81 -2.56 -0.66 -29.76
C VAL A 81 -1.45 -1.50 -29.09
N LEU A 82 -0.66 -0.90 -28.19
CA LEU A 82 0.42 -1.61 -27.49
C LEU A 82 -0.13 -2.60 -26.45
N ILE A 83 -1.16 -2.20 -25.69
CA ILE A 83 -1.81 -3.09 -24.71
C ILE A 83 -2.45 -4.29 -25.42
N ASN A 84 -3.12 -4.06 -26.56
CA ASN A 84 -3.74 -5.15 -27.32
C ASN A 84 -2.71 -6.12 -27.90
N ILE A 85 -1.57 -5.61 -28.39
CA ILE A 85 -0.49 -6.44 -28.94
C ILE A 85 0.20 -7.25 -27.82
N GLU A 86 0.47 -6.65 -26.66
CA GLU A 86 1.17 -7.29 -25.54
C GLU A 86 0.30 -8.34 -24.83
N ILE A 87 -1.00 -8.06 -24.66
CA ILE A 87 -1.97 -9.04 -24.15
C ILE A 87 -2.09 -10.22 -25.14
N HIS A 88 -2.17 -9.95 -26.45
CA HIS A 88 -2.27 -11.02 -27.44
C HIS A 88 -1.02 -11.92 -27.45
N LEU A 89 0.19 -11.35 -27.34
CA LEU A 89 1.44 -12.12 -27.24
C LEU A 89 1.55 -12.94 -25.94
N SER A 90 1.00 -12.44 -24.83
CA SER A 90 1.04 -13.12 -23.53
C SER A 90 0.07 -14.30 -23.42
N VAL A 91 -1.00 -14.32 -24.23
CA VAL A 91 -1.96 -15.43 -24.28
C VAL A 91 -1.47 -16.60 -25.15
N TYR A 92 -0.55 -16.34 -26.08
CA TYR A 92 0.02 -17.35 -26.99
C TYR A 92 1.38 -17.91 -26.53
N ARG A 93 1.80 -17.65 -25.29
CA ARG A 93 2.95 -18.29 -24.63
C ARG A 93 2.48 -19.16 -23.46
#